data_AF-A0A1G0Z240-F1
#
_entry.id   AF-A0A1G0Z240-F1
#
_cell.length_a   1.000
_cell.length_b   1.000
_cell.length_c   1.000
_cell.angle_alpha   90.00
_cell.angle_beta   90.00
_cell.angle_gamma   90.00
#
_symmetry.space_group_name_H-M   'P 1'
#
loop_
_entity.id
_entity.type
_entity.pdbx_description
1 polymer ?
#
loop_
_entity_poly.entity_id
_entity_poly.type
_entity_poly.pdbx_seq_one_letter_code
_entity_poly.pdbx_strand_id
1 'polypeptide(L)'
;MKSSLEKMVSGAVVRIHGRLDADAAMDFERALADAIETDLPRIIVDMADVDYICSACLRVIVKITKLVQSKDNFIELIRTQHEVKKVLMVVGFDELLPLGEGSMQIIDVLKQTNHFNAQAMRNARFFLMDLFNTFGIENDAGERIIQEIFNVFSKESSAKNIEEQLKEILVELNLGKLISETLKERSSKIYKQISPYIDETGSIIDVGCGDGRIAQAFAGGDRKVQLIDTIDYNMVQLPFQRYDGVHIPFPDKSFDYSFAVTVLHHCDQPLEVLKEMKRVTRKRLIIIESVYLNEAQRRFNMFFDWFYNRVLHDDVNVPYNFNSPEGWEHIFREDGLNVAASVDIGLDQVTVPEYHWLYVLEPAQ
;
A
#
# COMPACT_ATOMS: atom_id res chain seq x y z
N MET A 1 -23.61 -21.32 -6.66
CA MET A 1 -22.82 -20.06 -6.65
C MET A 1 -23.50 -19.03 -7.57
N LYS A 2 -23.31 -17.73 -7.33
CA LYS A 2 -23.63 -16.65 -8.28
C LYS A 2 -22.37 -15.83 -8.57
N SER A 3 -22.25 -15.26 -9.76
CA SER A 3 -21.14 -14.38 -10.11
C SER A 3 -21.59 -13.13 -10.86
N SER A 4 -20.76 -12.09 -10.82
CA SER A 4 -20.89 -10.89 -11.65
C SER A 4 -19.52 -10.47 -12.19
N LEU A 5 -19.49 -9.96 -13.42
CA LEU A 5 -18.28 -9.43 -14.07
C LEU A 5 -18.44 -7.92 -14.28
N GLU A 6 -17.51 -7.15 -13.71
CA GLU A 6 -17.40 -5.71 -13.92
C GLU A 6 -16.11 -5.42 -14.69
N LYS A 7 -16.21 -4.65 -15.78
CA LYS A 7 -15.04 -4.21 -16.56
C LYS A 7 -14.57 -2.85 -16.06
N MET A 8 -13.27 -2.73 -15.86
CA MET A 8 -12.56 -1.50 -15.52
C MET A 8 -11.64 -1.09 -16.67
N VAL A 9 -11.11 0.13 -16.61
CA VAL A 9 -10.22 0.69 -17.64
C VAL A 9 -8.95 -0.16 -17.84
N SER A 10 -8.43 -0.76 -16.77
CA SER A 10 -7.19 -1.57 -16.77
C SER A 10 -7.39 -3.00 -16.30
N GLY A 11 -8.62 -3.48 -16.17
CA GLY A 11 -8.85 -4.81 -15.59
C GLY A 11 -10.31 -5.25 -15.52
N ALA A 12 -10.54 -6.41 -14.94
CA ALA A 12 -11.86 -6.97 -14.70
C ALA A 12 -12.00 -7.43 -13.26
N VAL A 13 -13.17 -7.23 -12.64
CA VAL A 13 -13.51 -7.77 -11.32
C VAL A 13 -14.59 -8.82 -11.48
N VAL A 14 -14.30 -10.04 -11.05
CA VAL A 14 -15.24 -11.15 -10.94
C VAL A 14 -15.64 -11.30 -9.48
N ARG A 15 -16.87 -10.93 -9.12
CA ARG A 15 -17.39 -11.15 -7.75
C ARG A 15 -18.07 -12.50 -7.68
N ILE A 16 -17.74 -13.29 -6.66
CA ILE A 16 -18.28 -14.63 -6.43
C ILE A 16 -19.08 -14.63 -5.13
N HIS A 17 -20.29 -15.17 -5.18
CA HIS A 17 -21.21 -15.27 -4.04
C HIS A 17 -21.64 -16.73 -3.77
N GLY A 18 -21.59 -17.12 -2.50
CA GLY A 18 -22.00 -18.42 -2.01
C GLY A 18 -20.89 -19.46 -2.04
N ARG A 19 -21.28 -20.73 -1.94
CA ARG A 19 -20.35 -21.86 -1.77
C ARG A 19 -19.71 -22.31 -3.08
N LEU A 20 -18.40 -22.57 -3.05
CA LEU A 20 -17.62 -23.20 -4.12
C LEU A 20 -17.45 -24.70 -3.88
N ASP A 21 -18.56 -25.43 -3.92
CA ASP A 21 -18.61 -26.90 -3.85
C ASP A 21 -18.41 -27.57 -5.23
N ALA A 22 -18.55 -28.89 -5.27
CA ALA A 22 -18.31 -29.65 -6.51
C ALA A 22 -19.29 -29.28 -7.62
N ASP A 23 -20.53 -28.93 -7.25
CA ASP A 23 -21.58 -28.54 -8.20
C ASP A 23 -21.32 -27.13 -8.76
N ALA A 24 -20.71 -26.24 -7.96
CA ALA A 24 -20.33 -24.89 -8.38
C ALA A 24 -19.08 -24.82 -9.29
N ALA A 25 -18.34 -25.91 -9.47
CA ALA A 25 -17.04 -25.89 -10.15
C ALA A 25 -17.15 -25.46 -11.63
N MET A 26 -18.16 -25.95 -12.35
CA MET A 26 -18.37 -25.58 -13.76
C MET A 26 -18.75 -24.11 -13.92
N ASP A 27 -19.65 -23.61 -13.07
CA ASP A 27 -20.08 -22.20 -13.12
C ASP A 27 -18.93 -21.26 -12.72
N PHE A 28 -18.09 -21.68 -11.78
CA PHE A 28 -16.90 -20.94 -11.38
C PHE A 28 -15.87 -20.85 -12.49
N GLU A 29 -15.60 -21.95 -13.18
CA GLU A 29 -14.70 -21.96 -14.32
C GLU A 29 -15.21 -21.05 -15.43
N ARG A 30 -16.51 -21.08 -15.72
CA ARG A 30 -17.13 -20.23 -16.72
C ARG A 30 -17.02 -18.75 -16.37
N ALA A 31 -17.33 -18.38 -15.13
CA ALA A 31 -17.25 -16.98 -14.67
C ALA A 31 -15.84 -16.40 -14.83
N LEU A 32 -14.80 -17.20 -14.56
CA LEU A 32 -13.42 -16.78 -14.75
C LEU A 32 -13.01 -16.77 -16.22
N ALA A 33 -13.46 -17.74 -17.02
CA ALA A 33 -13.20 -17.77 -18.45
C ALA A 33 -13.76 -16.53 -19.16
N ASP A 34 -14.98 -16.11 -18.82
CA ASP A 34 -15.62 -14.90 -19.36
C ASP A 34 -14.77 -13.64 -19.10
N ALA A 35 -14.10 -13.56 -17.95
CA ALA A 35 -13.19 -12.46 -17.61
C ALA A 35 -11.85 -12.54 -18.38
N ILE A 36 -11.37 -13.74 -18.71
CA ILE A 36 -10.14 -13.93 -19.50
C ILE A 36 -10.36 -13.59 -20.97
N GLU A 37 -11.56 -13.83 -21.50
CA GLU A 37 -11.95 -13.46 -22.86
C GLU A 37 -11.94 -11.95 -23.09
N THR A 38 -12.00 -11.14 -22.02
CA THR A 38 -11.87 -9.68 -22.16
C THR A 38 -10.45 -9.24 -22.50
N ASP A 39 -9.45 -10.12 -22.35
CA ASP A 39 -8.03 -9.88 -22.61
C ASP A 39 -7.46 -8.65 -21.88
N LEU A 40 -8.00 -8.36 -20.69
CA LEU A 40 -7.55 -7.23 -19.88
C LEU A 40 -6.33 -7.62 -19.04
N PRO A 41 -5.40 -6.69 -18.79
CA PRO A 41 -4.10 -7.00 -18.19
C PRO A 41 -4.20 -7.42 -16.72
N ARG A 42 -5.33 -7.18 -16.06
CA ARG A 42 -5.58 -7.54 -14.66
C ARG A 42 -6.97 -8.14 -14.47
N ILE A 43 -7.04 -9.25 -13.73
CA ILE A 43 -8.29 -9.93 -13.34
C ILE A 43 -8.30 -10.08 -11.82
N ILE A 44 -9.30 -9.50 -11.17
CA ILE A 44 -9.49 -9.57 -9.72
C ILE A 44 -10.66 -10.52 -9.44
N VAL A 45 -10.45 -11.53 -8.60
CA VAL A 45 -11.51 -12.43 -8.15
C VAL A 45 -11.85 -12.07 -6.71
N ASP A 46 -13.02 -11.47 -6.53
CA ASP A 46 -13.52 -11.06 -5.22
C ASP A 46 -14.33 -12.18 -4.56
N MET A 47 -13.87 -12.59 -3.39
CA MET A 47 -14.36 -13.76 -2.67
C MET A 47 -15.05 -13.41 -1.35
N ALA A 48 -15.46 -12.15 -1.15
CA ALA A 48 -16.02 -11.64 0.10
C ALA A 48 -17.19 -12.48 0.62
N ASP A 49 -18.01 -13.01 -0.29
CA ASP A 49 -19.20 -13.79 0.01
C ASP A 49 -19.01 -15.30 -0.20
N VAL A 50 -17.76 -15.78 -0.20
CA VAL A 50 -17.42 -17.21 -0.33
C VAL A 50 -17.00 -17.76 1.02
N ASP A 51 -17.85 -18.61 1.61
CA ASP A 51 -17.66 -19.23 2.93
C ASP A 51 -17.08 -20.66 2.87
N TYR A 52 -16.97 -21.24 1.67
CA TYR A 52 -16.51 -22.61 1.46
C TYR A 52 -15.90 -22.82 0.07
N ILE A 53 -14.81 -23.60 -0.01
CA ILE A 53 -14.20 -24.04 -1.27
C ILE A 53 -13.79 -25.52 -1.21
N CYS A 54 -14.01 -26.25 -2.30
CA CYS A 54 -13.63 -27.66 -2.44
C CYS A 54 -12.49 -27.90 -3.44
N SER A 55 -11.98 -29.14 -3.49
CA SER A 55 -10.86 -29.52 -4.36
C SER A 55 -11.13 -29.33 -5.87
N ALA A 56 -12.38 -29.40 -6.30
CA ALA A 56 -12.74 -29.17 -7.71
C ALA A 56 -12.55 -27.70 -8.10
N CYS A 57 -13.02 -26.77 -7.28
CA CYS A 57 -12.85 -25.34 -7.49
C CYS A 57 -11.39 -24.88 -7.34
N LEU A 58 -10.61 -25.53 -6.48
CA LEU A 58 -9.16 -25.31 -6.41
C LEU A 58 -8.48 -25.65 -7.75
N ARG A 59 -8.82 -26.79 -8.37
CA ARG A 59 -8.27 -27.15 -9.69
C ARG A 59 -8.66 -26.13 -10.77
N VAL A 60 -9.85 -25.55 -10.69
CA VAL A 60 -10.28 -24.46 -11.58
C VAL A 60 -9.36 -23.25 -11.42
N ILE A 61 -9.11 -22.79 -10.19
CA ILE A 61 -8.19 -21.67 -9.94
C ILE A 61 -6.81 -21.96 -10.54
N VAL A 62 -6.26 -23.17 -10.33
CA VAL A 62 -4.94 -23.52 -10.91
C VAL A 62 -4.93 -23.43 -12.42
N LYS A 63 -5.95 -23.99 -13.07
CA LYS A 63 -6.07 -23.99 -14.53
C LYS A 63 -6.12 -22.57 -15.06
N ILE A 64 -6.94 -21.74 -14.43
CA ILE A 64 -7.16 -20.35 -14.84
C ILE A 64 -5.93 -19.49 -14.60
N THR A 65 -5.28 -19.60 -13.44
CA THR A 65 -4.06 -18.84 -13.14
C THR A 65 -2.97 -19.10 -14.18
N LYS A 66 -2.74 -20.36 -14.55
CA LYS A 66 -1.78 -20.71 -15.60
C LYS A 66 -2.16 -20.12 -16.96
N LEU A 67 -3.45 -20.11 -17.29
CA LEU A 67 -3.94 -19.53 -18.54
C LEU A 67 -3.73 -18.01 -18.58
N VAL A 68 -4.07 -17.31 -17.51
CA VAL A 68 -3.88 -15.86 -17.38
C VAL A 68 -2.40 -15.49 -17.48
N GLN A 69 -1.54 -16.20 -16.75
CA GLN A 69 -0.09 -16.00 -16.78
C GLN A 69 0.52 -16.30 -18.16
N SER A 70 -0.01 -17.26 -18.92
CA SER A 70 0.47 -17.54 -20.28
C SER A 70 0.23 -16.40 -21.28
N LYS A 71 -0.67 -15.47 -20.93
CA LYS A 71 -0.96 -14.26 -21.69
C LYS A 71 -0.24 -13.01 -21.14
N ASP A 72 0.66 -13.17 -20.17
CA ASP A 72 1.31 -12.06 -19.43
C ASP A 72 0.33 -11.14 -18.69
N ASN A 73 -0.88 -11.65 -18.42
CA ASN A 73 -1.89 -10.95 -17.63
C ASN A 73 -1.78 -11.35 -16.16
N PHE A 74 -2.31 -10.50 -15.27
CA PHE A 74 -2.28 -10.68 -13.82
C PHE A 74 -3.62 -11.18 -13.29
N ILE A 75 -3.60 -12.09 -12.32
CA ILE A 75 -4.80 -12.53 -11.57
C ILE A 75 -4.53 -12.64 -10.07
N GLU A 76 -5.50 -12.20 -9.26
CA GLU A 76 -5.45 -12.28 -7.80
C GLU A 76 -6.81 -12.66 -7.19
N LEU A 77 -6.80 -13.28 -6.01
CA LEU A 77 -7.99 -13.46 -5.17
C LEU A 77 -7.95 -12.39 -4.07
N ILE A 78 -9.05 -11.67 -3.86
CA ILE A 78 -9.18 -10.68 -2.80
C ILE A 78 -10.35 -11.02 -1.88
N ARG A 79 -10.27 -10.51 -0.64
CA ARG A 79 -11.34 -10.62 0.37
C ARG A 79 -11.88 -12.05 0.45
N THR A 80 -11.06 -13.08 0.51
CA THR A 80 -11.56 -14.43 0.82
C THR A 80 -12.29 -14.44 2.20
N GLN A 81 -12.79 -15.58 2.69
CA GLN A 81 -13.12 -15.73 4.12
C GLN A 81 -12.16 -16.69 4.82
N HIS A 82 -11.97 -16.53 6.14
CA HIS A 82 -10.91 -17.20 6.92
C HIS A 82 -10.82 -18.71 6.68
N GLU A 83 -11.96 -19.38 6.58
CA GLU A 83 -12.02 -20.82 6.31
C GLU A 83 -11.59 -21.19 4.89
N VAL A 84 -11.92 -20.35 3.90
CA VAL A 84 -11.49 -20.50 2.50
C VAL A 84 -10.00 -20.22 2.37
N LYS A 85 -9.48 -19.18 3.03
CA LYS A 85 -8.05 -18.88 3.06
C LYS A 85 -7.24 -20.01 3.69
N LYS A 86 -7.67 -20.58 4.82
CA LYS A 86 -7.01 -21.75 5.43
C LYS A 86 -6.88 -22.89 4.43
N VAL A 87 -7.96 -23.21 3.71
CA VAL A 87 -7.93 -24.28 2.70
C VAL A 87 -6.93 -23.96 1.61
N LEU A 88 -6.96 -22.74 1.04
CA LEU A 88 -6.05 -22.29 -0.02
C LEU A 88 -4.57 -22.35 0.45
N MET A 89 -4.28 -21.96 1.68
CA MET A 89 -2.93 -22.05 2.25
C MET A 89 -2.49 -23.51 2.48
N VAL A 90 -3.37 -24.37 3.01
CA VAL A 90 -3.04 -25.79 3.24
C VAL A 90 -2.69 -26.52 1.95
N VAL A 91 -3.32 -26.14 0.83
CA VAL A 91 -3.04 -26.73 -0.48
C VAL A 91 -1.93 -26.02 -1.27
N GLY A 92 -1.25 -25.03 -0.68
CA GLY A 92 -0.11 -24.32 -1.27
C GLY A 92 -0.47 -23.34 -2.40
N PHE A 93 -1.68 -22.77 -2.39
CA PHE A 93 -2.12 -21.84 -3.45
C PHE A 93 -1.47 -20.46 -3.35
N ASP A 94 -0.91 -20.11 -2.20
CA ASP A 94 -0.12 -18.90 -1.98
C ASP A 94 1.15 -18.86 -2.84
N GLU A 95 1.67 -20.01 -3.26
CA GLU A 95 2.77 -20.11 -4.22
C GLU A 95 2.31 -19.87 -5.68
N LEU A 96 1.02 -20.08 -5.96
CA LEU A 96 0.45 -20.08 -7.30
C LEU A 96 -0.24 -18.76 -7.66
N LEU A 97 -1.00 -18.18 -6.73
CA LEU A 97 -1.61 -16.87 -6.89
C LEU A 97 -1.68 -16.08 -5.57
N PRO A 98 -1.69 -14.74 -5.63
CA PRO A 98 -1.89 -13.92 -4.45
C PRO A 98 -3.24 -14.24 -3.77
N LEU A 99 -3.18 -14.64 -2.49
CA LEU A 99 -4.35 -14.93 -1.63
C LEU A 99 -4.59 -13.78 -0.65
N GLY A 100 -5.52 -12.88 -0.95
CA GLY A 100 -5.82 -11.72 -0.11
C GLY A 100 -6.92 -11.98 0.92
N GLU A 101 -6.58 -11.84 2.22
CA GLU A 101 -7.61 -11.72 3.29
C GLU A 101 -7.14 -11.21 4.66
N GLY A 102 -5.99 -10.57 4.69
CA GLY A 102 -5.17 -10.43 5.88
C GLY A 102 -3.77 -10.42 5.35
N SER A 103 -3.19 -9.23 5.38
CA SER A 103 -2.10 -8.79 4.53
C SER A 103 -0.98 -9.82 4.46
N MET A 104 -0.42 -10.00 3.26
CA MET A 104 0.90 -10.62 3.12
C MET A 104 1.80 -10.00 4.17
N GLN A 105 2.51 -10.81 4.93
CA GLN A 105 3.42 -10.31 5.96
C GLN A 105 4.82 -10.26 5.40
N ILE A 106 5.70 -9.49 6.03
CA ILE A 106 7.10 -9.46 5.62
C ILE A 106 7.75 -10.85 5.60
N ILE A 107 7.36 -11.75 6.53
CA ILE A 107 7.93 -13.09 6.58
C ILE A 107 7.65 -13.89 5.29
N ASP A 108 6.52 -13.66 4.64
CA ASP A 108 6.16 -14.30 3.38
C ASP A 108 7.09 -13.85 2.25
N VAL A 109 7.43 -12.56 2.23
CA VAL A 109 8.38 -11.96 1.28
C VAL A 109 9.79 -12.50 1.51
N LEU A 110 10.21 -12.63 2.77
CA LEU A 110 11.56 -13.06 3.14
C LEU A 110 11.80 -14.58 2.99
N LYS A 111 10.75 -15.41 3.13
CA LYS A 111 10.90 -16.87 3.25
C LYS A 111 10.37 -17.67 2.07
N GLN A 112 9.31 -17.23 1.40
CA GLN A 112 8.73 -18.02 0.32
C GLN A 112 9.60 -17.94 -0.94
N THR A 113 9.73 -19.06 -1.66
CA THR A 113 10.51 -19.13 -2.89
C THR A 113 9.59 -19.05 -4.10
N ASN A 114 9.54 -17.90 -4.74
CA ASN A 114 8.86 -17.69 -6.02
C ASN A 114 9.55 -16.56 -6.81
N HIS A 115 9.20 -16.41 -8.08
CA HIS A 115 9.87 -15.46 -8.97
C HIS A 115 9.66 -13.99 -8.57
N PHE A 116 8.50 -13.62 -8.00
CA PHE A 116 8.24 -12.27 -7.49
C PHE A 116 9.07 -11.96 -6.25
N ASN A 117 9.14 -12.86 -5.27
CA ASN A 117 10.02 -12.73 -4.10
C ASN A 117 11.49 -12.66 -4.51
N ALA A 118 11.92 -13.52 -5.43
CA ALA A 118 13.29 -13.49 -5.94
C ALA A 118 13.63 -12.14 -6.58
N GLN A 119 12.69 -11.53 -7.33
CA GLN A 119 12.89 -10.19 -7.88
C GLN A 119 12.87 -9.12 -6.79
N ALA A 120 11.91 -9.16 -5.86
CA ALA A 120 11.83 -8.21 -4.75
C ALA A 120 13.10 -8.23 -3.88
N MET A 121 13.65 -9.41 -3.59
CA MET A 121 14.89 -9.57 -2.82
C MET A 121 16.14 -9.12 -3.59
N ARG A 122 16.15 -9.27 -4.92
CA ARG A 122 17.19 -8.63 -5.75
C ARG A 122 17.11 -7.10 -5.64
N ASN A 123 15.91 -6.53 -5.76
CA ASN A 123 15.69 -5.10 -5.63
C ASN A 123 16.08 -4.59 -4.23
N ALA A 124 15.74 -5.33 -3.17
CA ALA A 124 16.15 -5.05 -1.79
C ALA A 124 17.67 -4.98 -1.66
N ARG A 125 18.40 -5.93 -2.27
CA ARG A 125 19.86 -5.92 -2.26
C ARG A 125 20.45 -4.67 -2.93
N PHE A 126 19.92 -4.28 -4.09
CA PHE A 126 20.36 -3.07 -4.78
C PHE A 126 20.04 -1.81 -3.99
N PHE A 127 18.82 -1.71 -3.47
CA PHE A 127 18.40 -0.61 -2.60
C PHE A 127 19.33 -0.45 -1.38
N LEU A 128 19.64 -1.53 -0.67
CA LEU A 128 20.54 -1.47 0.48
C LEU A 128 21.94 -0.99 0.09
N MET A 129 22.44 -1.43 -1.06
CA MET A 129 23.73 -0.97 -1.57
C MET A 129 23.72 0.52 -1.91
N ASP A 130 22.68 0.98 -2.61
CA ASP A 130 22.51 2.40 -2.96
C ASP A 130 22.36 3.28 -1.70
N LEU A 131 21.62 2.78 -0.70
CA LEU A 131 21.46 3.42 0.60
C LEU A 131 22.81 3.58 1.31
N PHE A 132 23.59 2.50 1.39
CA PHE A 132 24.91 2.50 2.03
C PHE A 132 25.90 3.42 1.31
N ASN A 133 25.90 3.39 -0.03
CA ASN A 133 26.72 4.28 -0.85
C ASN A 133 26.34 5.75 -0.67
N THR A 134 25.04 6.05 -0.60
CA THR A 134 24.53 7.41 -0.37
C THR A 134 25.05 7.98 0.95
N PHE A 135 25.25 7.13 1.95
CA PHE A 135 25.78 7.52 3.26
C PHE A 135 27.29 7.32 3.44
N GLY A 136 28.01 7.05 2.35
CA GLY A 136 29.47 6.99 2.36
C GLY A 136 30.05 5.71 2.99
N ILE A 137 29.26 4.64 3.12
CA ILE A 137 29.76 3.33 3.51
C ILE A 137 30.51 2.72 2.32
N GLU A 138 31.75 2.28 2.52
CA GLU A 138 32.56 1.67 1.46
C GLU A 138 31.90 0.40 0.91
N ASN A 139 31.99 0.16 -0.40
CA ASN A 139 31.35 -0.98 -1.09
C ASN A 139 31.63 -2.33 -0.39
N ASP A 140 32.89 -2.62 -0.03
CA ASP A 140 33.26 -3.88 0.63
C ASP A 140 32.66 -4.01 2.04
N ALA A 141 32.49 -2.90 2.75
CA ALA A 141 31.80 -2.88 4.04
C ALA A 141 30.29 -3.07 3.83
N GLY A 142 29.70 -2.36 2.87
CA GLY A 142 28.29 -2.48 2.50
C GLY A 142 27.92 -3.90 2.08
N GLU A 143 28.74 -4.56 1.24
CA GLU A 143 28.51 -5.94 0.83
C GLU A 143 28.52 -6.92 2.01
N ARG A 144 29.44 -6.73 2.96
CA ARG A 144 29.51 -7.55 4.18
C ARG A 144 28.26 -7.39 5.04
N ILE A 145 27.79 -6.16 5.24
CA ILE A 145 26.57 -5.87 6.01
C ILE A 145 25.35 -6.48 5.31
N ILE A 146 25.22 -6.31 3.98
CA ILE A 146 24.14 -6.92 3.19
C ILE A 146 24.16 -8.45 3.35
N GLN A 147 25.34 -9.07 3.27
CA GLN A 147 25.46 -10.52 3.44
C GLN A 147 24.99 -10.95 4.84
N GLU A 148 25.29 -10.17 5.88
CA GLU A 148 24.84 -10.42 7.24
C GLU A 148 23.32 -10.29 7.38
N ILE A 149 22.71 -9.24 6.80
CA ILE A 149 21.25 -9.06 6.74
C ILE A 149 20.58 -10.29 6.11
N PHE A 150 21.05 -10.75 4.95
CA PHE A 150 20.46 -11.90 4.26
C PHE A 150 20.74 -13.23 4.99
N ASN A 151 21.82 -13.32 5.76
CA ASN A 151 22.07 -14.45 6.65
C ASN A 151 21.05 -14.49 7.80
N VAL A 152 20.68 -13.35 8.39
CA VAL A 152 19.60 -13.25 9.38
C VAL A 152 18.28 -13.71 8.78
N PHE A 153 17.94 -13.24 7.58
CA PHE A 153 16.74 -13.70 6.86
C PHE A 153 16.72 -15.20 6.63
N SER A 154 17.87 -15.84 6.49
CA SER A 154 17.94 -17.29 6.30
C SER A 154 17.77 -18.06 7.62
N LYS A 155 18.37 -17.57 8.71
CA LYS A 155 18.44 -18.27 10.01
C LYS A 155 17.17 -18.14 10.84
N GLU A 156 16.57 -16.95 10.89
CA GLU A 156 15.46 -16.66 11.80
C GLU A 156 14.10 -16.99 11.20
N SER A 157 13.20 -17.63 11.94
CA SER A 157 11.87 -18.00 11.45
C SER A 157 10.77 -16.97 11.78
N SER A 158 11.09 -15.98 12.60
CA SER A 158 10.15 -14.99 13.16
C SER A 158 10.49 -13.60 12.63
N ALA A 159 9.49 -12.86 12.13
CA ALA A 159 9.67 -11.47 11.71
C ALA A 159 10.20 -10.60 12.87
N LYS A 160 9.72 -10.82 14.10
CA LYS A 160 10.18 -10.10 15.28
C LYS A 160 11.66 -10.35 15.59
N ASN A 161 12.12 -11.60 15.48
CA ASN A 161 13.53 -11.93 15.73
C ASN A 161 14.44 -11.31 14.66
N ILE A 162 13.97 -11.30 13.41
CA ILE A 162 14.66 -10.63 12.30
C ILE A 162 14.77 -9.13 12.61
N GLU A 163 13.66 -8.47 13.00
CA GLU A 163 13.66 -7.04 13.38
C GLU A 163 14.69 -6.75 14.49
N GLU A 164 14.70 -7.54 15.56
CA GLU A 164 15.62 -7.38 16.70
C GLU A 164 17.08 -7.54 16.27
N GLN A 165 17.42 -8.60 15.53
CA GLN A 165 18.80 -8.82 15.08
C GLN A 165 19.27 -7.77 14.07
N LEU A 166 18.40 -7.34 13.16
CA LEU A 166 18.77 -6.29 12.22
C LEU A 166 19.00 -4.95 12.92
N LYS A 167 18.20 -4.63 13.95
CA LYS A 167 18.44 -3.44 14.78
C LYS A 167 19.81 -3.47 15.42
N GLU A 168 20.22 -4.61 15.98
CA GLU A 168 21.55 -4.78 16.58
C GLU A 168 22.67 -4.59 15.55
N ILE A 169 22.53 -5.15 14.34
CA ILE A 169 23.52 -5.02 13.26
C ILE A 169 23.65 -3.57 12.78
N LEU A 170 22.53 -2.85 12.69
CA LEU A 170 22.47 -1.55 12.02
C LEU A 170 22.56 -0.36 12.98
N VAL A 171 22.52 -0.56 14.29
CA VAL A 171 22.49 0.52 15.30
C VAL A 171 23.66 1.49 15.15
N GLU A 172 24.87 0.99 14.88
CA GLU A 172 26.08 1.81 14.77
C GLU A 172 26.10 2.70 13.52
N LEU A 173 25.33 2.33 12.48
CA LEU A 173 25.26 3.08 11.22
C LEU A 173 24.36 4.32 11.32
N ASN A 174 23.46 4.37 12.31
CA ASN A 174 22.55 5.48 12.56
C ASN A 174 21.74 5.91 11.31
N LEU A 175 21.37 4.94 10.46
CA LEU A 175 20.76 5.16 9.15
C LEU A 175 19.44 5.93 9.24
N GLY A 176 18.60 5.65 10.24
CA GLY A 176 17.33 6.37 10.42
C GLY A 176 17.50 7.88 10.56
N LYS A 177 18.54 8.32 11.28
CA LYS A 177 18.86 9.75 11.40
C LYS A 177 19.32 10.35 10.07
N LEU A 178 20.21 9.65 9.35
CA LEU A 178 20.75 10.10 8.07
C LEU A 178 19.65 10.20 7.00
N ILE A 179 18.73 9.23 6.96
CA ILE A 179 17.58 9.29 6.06
C ILE A 179 16.70 10.48 6.42
N SER A 180 16.34 10.66 7.70
CA SER A 180 15.55 11.82 8.16
C SER A 180 16.15 13.17 7.75
N GLU A 181 17.48 13.30 7.79
CA GLU A 181 18.17 14.51 7.34
C GLU A 181 18.06 14.73 5.82
N THR A 182 18.07 13.64 5.04
CA THR A 182 17.91 13.69 3.57
C THR A 182 16.48 14.01 3.15
N LEU A 183 15.49 13.66 3.98
CA LEU A 183 14.07 13.95 3.73
C LEU A 183 13.68 15.43 3.99
N LYS A 184 14.58 16.28 4.50
CA LYS A 184 14.28 17.69 4.84
C LYS A 184 13.74 18.52 3.67
N GLU A 185 14.17 18.22 2.44
CA GLU A 185 13.72 18.91 1.23
C GLU A 185 12.40 18.35 0.65
N ARG A 186 11.96 17.18 1.13
CA ARG A 186 10.74 16.49 0.65
C ARG A 186 9.51 17.38 0.78
N SER A 187 9.36 18.07 1.91
CA SER A 187 8.18 18.91 2.19
C SER A 187 7.97 19.97 1.11
N SER A 188 9.04 20.59 0.60
CA SER A 188 9.00 21.56 -0.49
C SER A 188 8.57 20.93 -1.82
N LYS A 189 9.03 19.71 -2.11
CA LYS A 189 8.64 18.97 -3.30
C LYS A 189 7.16 18.57 -3.26
N ILE A 190 6.71 17.98 -2.15
CA ILE A 190 5.32 17.60 -1.94
C ILE A 190 4.40 18.83 -1.98
N TYR A 191 4.80 19.94 -1.35
CA TYR A 191 4.07 21.21 -1.43
C TYR A 191 3.85 21.66 -2.88
N LYS A 192 4.88 21.61 -3.74
CA LYS A 192 4.77 21.97 -5.16
C LYS A 192 3.84 21.04 -5.95
N GLN A 193 3.71 19.77 -5.55
CA GLN A 193 2.80 18.82 -6.18
C GLN A 193 1.34 19.04 -5.77
N ILE A 194 1.10 19.40 -4.50
CA ILE A 194 -0.24 19.56 -3.93
C ILE A 194 -0.80 20.98 -4.18
N SER A 195 0.04 22.01 -4.06
CA SER A 195 -0.39 23.42 -4.14
C SER A 195 -1.19 23.81 -5.38
N PRO A 196 -0.99 23.25 -6.59
CA PRO A 196 -1.84 23.55 -7.75
C PRO A 196 -3.32 23.20 -7.58
N TYR A 197 -3.66 22.35 -6.60
CA TYR A 197 -5.02 21.85 -6.37
C TYR A 197 -5.73 22.51 -5.18
N ILE A 198 -5.01 23.36 -4.43
CA ILE A 198 -5.49 24.10 -3.27
C ILE A 198 -5.53 25.59 -3.64
N ASP A 199 -6.68 26.25 -3.44
CA ASP A 199 -6.80 27.70 -3.69
C ASP A 199 -5.80 28.50 -2.84
N GLU A 200 -5.63 29.80 -3.08
CA GLU A 200 -4.80 30.66 -2.22
C GLU A 200 -5.40 30.86 -0.81
N THR A 201 -6.73 30.72 -0.68
CA THR A 201 -7.47 30.94 0.57
C THR A 201 -8.27 29.70 0.98
N GLY A 202 -8.81 29.69 2.19
CA GLY A 202 -9.58 28.57 2.73
C GLY A 202 -8.81 27.74 3.76
N SER A 203 -9.55 26.90 4.50
CA SER A 203 -9.01 26.09 5.60
C SER A 203 -8.52 24.72 5.15
N ILE A 204 -7.41 24.27 5.76
CA ILE A 204 -6.73 23.02 5.42
C ILE A 204 -6.62 22.13 6.66
N ILE A 205 -6.83 20.83 6.49
CA ILE A 205 -6.44 19.79 7.44
C ILE A 205 -5.41 18.84 6.81
N ASP A 206 -4.29 18.63 7.51
CA ASP A 206 -3.26 17.65 7.17
C ASP A 206 -3.48 16.41 8.03
N VAL A 207 -3.88 15.31 7.38
CA VAL A 207 -4.26 14.04 8.01
C VAL A 207 -3.08 13.09 7.97
N GLY A 208 -2.57 12.66 9.13
CA GLY A 208 -1.31 11.93 9.22
C GLY A 208 -0.12 12.85 8.98
N CYS A 209 -0.10 13.98 9.69
CA CYS A 209 0.77 15.12 9.36
C CYS A 209 2.27 14.88 9.59
N GLY A 210 2.66 13.84 10.34
CA GLY A 210 4.05 13.64 10.73
C GLY A 210 4.64 14.89 11.36
N ASP A 211 5.75 15.39 10.80
CA ASP A 211 6.47 16.56 11.32
C ASP A 211 5.78 17.92 11.05
N GLY A 212 4.69 17.93 10.29
CA GLY A 212 3.89 19.11 9.96
C GLY A 212 4.53 20.08 8.96
N ARG A 213 5.71 19.78 8.38
CA ARG A 213 6.44 20.71 7.50
C ARG A 213 5.75 20.94 6.17
N ILE A 214 5.01 19.96 5.65
CA ILE A 214 4.22 20.11 4.41
C ILE A 214 3.12 21.16 4.65
N ALA A 215 2.31 20.97 5.68
CA ALA A 215 1.26 21.90 6.08
C ALA A 215 1.79 23.31 6.42
N GLN A 216 2.97 23.41 7.05
CA GLN A 216 3.62 24.69 7.34
C GLN A 216 3.90 25.52 6.09
N ALA A 217 4.15 24.88 4.93
CA ALA A 217 4.33 25.60 3.66
C ALA A 217 3.04 26.25 3.14
N PHE A 218 1.88 25.78 3.59
CA PHE A 218 0.58 26.42 3.30
C PHE A 218 0.20 27.50 4.32
N ALA A 219 0.94 27.64 5.41
CA ALA A 219 0.64 28.63 6.44
C ALA A 219 1.03 30.05 5.98
N GLY A 220 0.16 31.02 6.23
CA GLY A 220 0.38 32.42 5.88
C GLY A 220 -0.94 33.18 5.72
N GLY A 221 -0.91 34.50 5.92
CA GLY A 221 -2.11 35.34 5.93
C GLY A 221 -3.13 34.86 6.98
N ASP A 222 -4.41 34.85 6.62
CA ASP A 222 -5.52 34.41 7.47
C ASP A 222 -5.90 32.93 7.30
N ARG A 223 -5.05 32.14 6.61
CA ARG A 223 -5.33 30.73 6.33
C ARG A 223 -5.25 29.90 7.62
N LYS A 224 -6.35 29.17 7.90
CA LYS A 224 -6.41 28.18 8.97
C LYS A 224 -5.82 26.86 8.49
N VAL A 225 -4.76 26.39 9.14
CA VAL A 225 -4.15 25.07 8.93
C VAL A 225 -4.25 24.27 10.22
N GLN A 226 -4.71 23.02 10.12
CA GLN A 226 -4.85 22.09 11.24
C GLN A 226 -4.05 20.82 10.95
N LEU A 227 -3.30 20.35 11.94
CA LEU A 227 -2.57 19.09 11.89
C LEU A 227 -3.29 18.03 12.72
N ILE A 228 -3.40 16.81 12.20
CA ILE A 228 -3.79 15.63 12.98
C ILE A 228 -2.87 14.45 12.71
N ASP A 229 -2.59 13.68 13.77
CA ASP A 229 -1.84 12.42 13.68
C ASP A 229 -2.17 11.54 14.90
N THR A 230 -1.90 10.24 14.78
CA THR A 230 -2.01 9.27 15.89
C THR A 230 -0.88 9.43 16.90
N ILE A 231 0.25 10.02 16.50
CA ILE A 231 1.43 10.29 17.31
C ILE A 231 1.90 11.73 17.07
N ASP A 232 2.29 12.44 18.13
CA ASP A 232 2.75 13.83 18.02
C ASP A 232 4.22 13.89 17.59
N TYR A 233 4.44 14.01 16.29
CA TYR A 233 5.75 14.28 15.68
C TYR A 233 5.95 15.76 15.31
N ASN A 234 5.02 16.64 15.71
CA ASN A 234 4.94 18.01 15.21
C ASN A 234 6.21 18.81 15.52
N MET A 235 6.84 19.36 14.47
CA MET A 235 8.06 20.18 14.58
C MET A 235 7.81 21.65 14.20
N VAL A 236 6.55 22.06 14.04
CA VAL A 236 6.14 23.40 13.58
C VAL A 236 5.15 24.06 14.55
N GLN A 237 4.89 25.35 14.37
CA GLN A 237 4.00 26.14 15.26
C GLN A 237 2.54 26.15 14.80
N LEU A 238 2.08 25.06 14.18
CA LEU A 238 0.69 24.90 13.76
C LEU A 238 -0.15 24.17 14.82
N PRO A 239 -1.46 24.45 14.91
CA PRO A 239 -2.37 23.71 15.78
C PRO A 239 -2.32 22.21 15.47
N PHE A 240 -2.04 21.41 16.49
CA PHE A 240 -2.02 19.94 16.42
C PHE A 240 -3.11 19.34 17.28
N GLN A 241 -3.78 18.30 16.78
CA GLN A 241 -4.74 17.51 17.53
C GLN A 241 -4.51 16.02 17.27
N ARG A 242 -4.18 15.29 18.33
CA ARG A 242 -4.11 13.83 18.28
C ARG A 242 -5.49 13.23 17.99
N TYR A 243 -5.56 12.22 17.12
CA TYR A 243 -6.77 11.44 16.84
C TYR A 243 -6.53 9.94 16.99
N ASP A 244 -7.57 9.13 16.86
CA ASP A 244 -7.56 7.68 17.12
C ASP A 244 -7.18 6.82 15.90
N GLY A 245 -6.82 7.45 14.77
CA GLY A 245 -6.49 6.73 13.54
C GLY A 245 -7.69 6.34 12.69
N VAL A 246 -8.91 6.72 13.10
CA VAL A 246 -10.15 6.44 12.36
C VAL A 246 -11.04 7.68 12.34
N HIS A 247 -11.52 8.13 13.50
CA HIS A 247 -12.45 9.24 13.66
C HIS A 247 -11.73 10.59 13.70
N ILE A 248 -12.00 11.45 12.72
CA ILE A 248 -11.44 12.79 12.65
C ILE A 248 -12.30 13.72 13.54
N PRO A 249 -11.75 14.31 14.62
CA PRO A 249 -12.52 14.98 15.68
C PRO A 249 -12.94 16.41 15.31
N PHE A 250 -13.47 16.59 14.09
CA PHE A 250 -13.98 17.85 13.58
C PHE A 250 -15.38 17.66 12.96
N PRO A 251 -16.23 18.69 12.98
CA PRO A 251 -17.55 18.63 12.35
C PRO A 251 -17.47 18.41 10.84
N ASP A 252 -18.59 17.97 10.27
CA ASP A 252 -18.77 17.82 8.83
C ASP A 252 -18.43 19.13 8.12
N LYS A 253 -17.78 19.02 6.96
CA LYS A 253 -17.54 20.16 6.07
C LYS A 253 -16.83 21.31 6.78
N SER A 254 -15.93 21.03 7.74
CA SER A 254 -15.21 22.02 8.54
C SER A 254 -13.96 22.58 7.83
N PHE A 255 -13.40 21.84 6.86
CA PHE A 255 -12.24 22.25 6.08
C PHE A 255 -12.58 22.41 4.60
N ASP A 256 -11.96 23.37 3.92
CA ASP A 256 -12.07 23.47 2.45
C ASP A 256 -11.29 22.33 1.79
N TYR A 257 -10.11 22.05 2.33
CA TYR A 257 -9.17 21.06 1.80
C TYR A 257 -8.73 20.11 2.89
N SER A 258 -8.61 18.83 2.55
CA SER A 258 -7.80 17.88 3.32
C SER A 258 -6.70 17.33 2.44
N PHE A 259 -5.55 16.98 3.01
CA PHE A 259 -4.64 16.10 2.33
C PHE A 259 -4.07 15.02 3.25
N ALA A 260 -3.66 13.91 2.63
CA ALA A 260 -2.97 12.81 3.28
C ALA A 260 -1.84 12.35 2.36
N VAL A 261 -0.61 12.28 2.89
CA VAL A 261 0.59 11.92 2.12
C VAL A 261 1.21 10.69 2.75
N THR A 262 1.13 9.56 2.05
CA THR A 262 1.61 8.24 2.48
C THR A 262 1.01 7.84 3.83
N VAL A 263 -0.33 7.79 3.92
CA VAL A 263 -1.05 7.59 5.18
C VAL A 263 -1.98 6.38 5.11
N LEU A 264 -2.79 6.27 4.05
CA LEU A 264 -3.81 5.23 3.96
C LEU A 264 -3.20 3.84 3.95
N HIS A 265 -2.02 3.64 3.36
CA HIS A 265 -1.37 2.33 3.40
C HIS A 265 -0.87 1.92 4.81
N HIS A 266 -0.80 2.86 5.76
CA HIS A 266 -0.46 2.63 7.17
C HIS A 266 -1.67 2.51 8.10
N CYS A 267 -2.86 2.91 7.65
CA CYS A 267 -4.09 2.83 8.45
C CYS A 267 -4.55 1.38 8.61
N ASP A 268 -5.02 1.00 9.81
CA ASP A 268 -5.70 -0.29 10.01
C ASP A 268 -7.06 -0.33 9.29
N GLN A 269 -7.74 0.82 9.22
CA GLN A 269 -9.05 0.99 8.60
C GLN A 269 -9.03 2.12 7.55
N PRO A 270 -8.29 1.96 6.44
CA PRO A 270 -8.07 3.05 5.47
C PRO A 270 -9.37 3.57 4.85
N LEU A 271 -10.37 2.70 4.67
CA LEU A 271 -11.67 3.10 4.11
C LEU A 271 -12.48 3.97 5.08
N GLU A 272 -12.39 3.72 6.39
CA GLU A 272 -13.07 4.55 7.38
C GLU A 272 -12.37 5.91 7.53
N VAL A 273 -11.03 5.94 7.47
CA VAL A 273 -10.26 7.19 7.41
C VAL A 273 -10.63 8.00 6.16
N LEU A 274 -10.73 7.36 5.00
CA LEU A 274 -11.16 8.01 3.76
C LEU A 274 -12.57 8.63 3.90
N LYS A 275 -13.52 7.91 4.49
CA LYS A 275 -14.87 8.42 4.76
C LYS A 275 -14.86 9.63 5.69
N GLU A 276 -14.03 9.61 6.73
CA GLU A 276 -13.88 10.74 7.65
C GLU A 276 -13.22 11.94 6.98
N MET A 277 -12.18 11.72 6.16
CA MET A 277 -11.58 12.78 5.33
C MET A 277 -12.63 13.40 4.40
N LYS A 278 -13.46 12.57 3.77
CA LYS A 278 -14.58 13.03 2.92
C LYS A 278 -15.58 13.84 3.73
N ARG A 279 -15.97 13.36 4.92
CA ARG A 279 -16.95 14.02 5.80
C ARG A 279 -16.51 15.42 6.21
N VAL A 280 -15.24 15.61 6.59
CA VAL A 280 -14.75 16.91 7.09
C VAL A 280 -14.42 17.91 5.96
N THR A 281 -14.37 17.45 4.70
CA THR A 281 -13.91 18.24 3.56
C THR A 281 -15.05 18.82 2.73
N ARG A 282 -14.93 20.10 2.35
CA ARG A 282 -15.90 20.82 1.51
C ARG A 282 -15.60 20.75 0.02
N LYS A 283 -14.35 21.01 -0.37
CA LYS A 283 -13.99 21.22 -1.78
C LYS A 283 -13.20 20.04 -2.33
N ARG A 284 -11.99 19.81 -1.84
CA ARG A 284 -11.07 18.80 -2.39
C ARG A 284 -10.29 18.05 -1.34
N LEU A 285 -10.15 16.75 -1.54
CA LEU A 285 -9.18 15.91 -0.85
C LEU A 285 -8.00 15.67 -1.79
N ILE A 286 -6.78 15.81 -1.30
CA ILE A 286 -5.57 15.49 -2.06
C ILE A 286 -4.87 14.31 -1.38
N ILE A 287 -4.67 13.23 -2.11
CA ILE A 287 -4.07 12.01 -1.57
C ILE A 287 -2.82 11.70 -2.38
N ILE A 288 -1.69 11.51 -1.72
CA ILE A 288 -0.49 10.95 -2.33
C ILE A 288 -0.22 9.62 -1.66
N GLU A 289 -0.14 8.53 -2.43
CA GLU A 289 0.11 7.19 -1.89
C GLU A 289 1.25 6.50 -2.61
N SER A 290 1.96 5.64 -1.87
CA SER A 290 2.89 4.66 -2.42
C SER A 290 2.07 3.58 -3.15
N VAL A 291 2.37 3.37 -4.43
CA VAL A 291 1.64 2.44 -5.31
C VAL A 291 2.55 1.35 -5.85
N TYR A 292 1.94 0.29 -6.39
CA TYR A 292 2.65 -0.73 -7.16
C TYR A 292 2.03 -0.89 -8.55
N LEU A 293 2.88 -1.16 -9.54
CA LEU A 293 2.49 -1.43 -10.92
C LEU A 293 2.55 -2.93 -11.25
N ASN A 294 3.24 -3.71 -10.42
CA ASN A 294 3.31 -5.16 -10.51
C ASN A 294 3.60 -5.79 -9.13
N GLU A 295 3.45 -7.10 -9.05
CA GLU A 295 3.57 -7.84 -7.79
C GLU A 295 4.99 -7.87 -7.22
N ALA A 296 6.04 -7.91 -8.06
CA ALA A 296 7.41 -7.82 -7.56
C ALA A 296 7.68 -6.46 -6.90
N GLN A 297 7.15 -5.39 -7.48
CA GLN A 297 7.23 -4.05 -6.90
C GLN A 297 6.45 -3.95 -5.59
N ARG A 298 5.23 -4.50 -5.52
CA ARG A 298 4.45 -4.52 -4.27
C ARG A 298 5.22 -5.18 -3.14
N ARG A 299 5.83 -6.34 -3.38
CA ARG A 299 6.61 -7.07 -2.37
C ARG A 299 7.91 -6.35 -2.00
N PHE A 300 8.50 -5.62 -2.94
CA PHE A 300 9.62 -4.74 -2.65
C PHE A 300 9.19 -3.54 -1.79
N ASN A 301 8.05 -2.89 -2.07
CA ASN A 301 7.50 -1.83 -1.21
C ASN A 301 7.26 -2.37 0.21
N MET A 302 6.71 -3.58 0.35
CA MET A 302 6.56 -4.22 1.68
C MET A 302 7.89 -4.40 2.40
N PHE A 303 8.94 -4.84 1.69
CA PHE A 303 10.28 -4.95 2.27
C PHE A 303 10.79 -3.58 2.72
N PHE A 304 10.72 -2.58 1.84
CA PHE A 304 11.21 -1.23 2.12
C PHE A 304 10.47 -0.61 3.31
N ASP A 305 9.14 -0.66 3.28
CA ASP A 305 8.26 -0.11 4.31
C ASP A 305 8.54 -0.76 5.67
N TRP A 306 8.58 -2.09 5.73
CA TRP A 306 8.98 -2.81 6.93
C TRP A 306 10.41 -2.44 7.38
N PHE A 307 11.39 -2.47 6.48
CA PHE A 307 12.78 -2.21 6.84
C PHE A 307 12.94 -0.78 7.38
N TYR A 308 12.37 0.21 6.71
CA TYR A 308 12.43 1.59 7.15
C TYR A 308 11.69 1.78 8.48
N ASN A 309 10.41 1.40 8.56
CA ASN A 309 9.54 1.75 9.67
C ASN A 309 9.66 0.83 10.89
N ARG A 310 10.09 -0.42 10.72
CA ARG A 310 10.19 -1.42 11.80
C ARG A 310 11.63 -1.74 12.19
N VAL A 311 12.59 -1.62 11.28
CA VAL A 311 14.01 -1.92 11.56
C VAL A 311 14.79 -0.64 11.85
N LEU A 312 14.67 0.40 11.03
CA LEU A 312 15.39 1.67 11.25
C LEU A 312 14.68 2.61 12.24
N HIS A 313 13.41 2.36 12.51
CA HIS A 313 12.56 3.11 13.42
C HIS A 313 11.77 2.17 14.35
N ASP A 314 11.13 2.76 15.37
CA ASP A 314 10.31 2.06 16.35
C ASP A 314 8.83 2.48 16.21
N ASP A 315 7.92 1.54 16.48
CA ASP A 315 6.49 1.79 16.73
C ASP A 315 5.62 2.30 15.57
N VAL A 316 6.07 2.20 14.32
CA VAL A 316 5.23 2.49 13.15
C VAL A 316 4.45 1.24 12.72
N ASN A 317 3.17 1.40 12.44
CA ASN A 317 2.29 0.34 11.93
C ASN A 317 2.52 0.12 10.43
N VAL A 318 2.71 -1.13 10.01
CA VAL A 318 2.95 -1.50 8.60
C VAL A 318 1.98 -2.61 8.17
N PRO A 319 0.68 -2.28 7.98
CA PRO A 319 -0.31 -3.28 7.58
C PRO A 319 -0.21 -3.67 6.10
N TYR A 320 0.65 -2.98 5.32
CA TYR A 320 0.92 -3.22 3.90
C TYR A 320 -0.29 -2.98 2.99
N ASN A 321 -1.11 -1.97 3.29
CA ASN A 321 -2.31 -1.61 2.52
C ASN A 321 -2.00 -0.87 1.21
N PHE A 322 -0.90 -1.24 0.53
CA PHE A 322 -0.57 -0.73 -0.79
C PHE A 322 -1.63 -1.10 -1.81
N ASN A 323 -1.79 -0.26 -2.84
CA ASN A 323 -2.68 -0.54 -3.96
C ASN A 323 -2.07 -0.09 -5.29
N SER A 324 -2.53 -0.67 -6.38
CA SER A 324 -2.34 -0.13 -7.73
C SER A 324 -3.03 1.23 -7.87
N PRO A 325 -2.59 2.09 -8.80
CA PRO A 325 -3.27 3.36 -9.04
C PRO A 325 -4.77 3.23 -9.30
N GLU A 326 -5.14 2.29 -10.18
CA GLU A 326 -6.53 2.07 -10.56
C GLU A 326 -7.35 1.43 -9.44
N GLY A 327 -6.69 0.67 -8.57
CA GLY A 327 -7.32 0.12 -7.36
C GLY A 327 -7.69 1.21 -6.35
N TRP A 328 -6.83 2.22 -6.16
CA TRP A 328 -7.17 3.40 -5.37
C TRP A 328 -8.32 4.19 -5.99
N GLU A 329 -8.26 4.47 -7.29
CA GLU A 329 -9.35 5.19 -7.95
C GLU A 329 -10.69 4.46 -7.87
N HIS A 330 -10.69 3.13 -7.97
CA HIS A 330 -11.91 2.33 -7.80
C HIS A 330 -12.49 2.51 -6.40
N ILE A 331 -11.66 2.42 -5.36
CA ILE A 331 -12.07 2.66 -3.97
C ILE A 331 -12.67 4.06 -3.80
N PHE A 332 -12.03 5.09 -4.36
CA PHE A 332 -12.52 6.46 -4.26
C PHE A 332 -13.89 6.62 -4.92
N ARG A 333 -14.09 6.03 -6.11
CA ARG A 333 -15.38 6.08 -6.82
C ARG A 333 -16.48 5.31 -6.10
N GLU A 334 -16.17 4.12 -5.55
CA GLU A 334 -17.10 3.34 -4.72
C GLU A 334 -17.53 4.10 -3.46
N ASP A 335 -16.62 4.88 -2.85
CA ASP A 335 -16.95 5.77 -1.74
C ASP A 335 -17.69 7.06 -2.20
N GLY A 336 -18.02 7.19 -3.48
CA GLY A 336 -18.76 8.34 -4.02
C GLY A 336 -17.94 9.63 -4.08
N LEU A 337 -16.63 9.53 -4.30
CA LEU A 337 -15.76 10.65 -4.63
C LEU A 337 -15.58 10.74 -6.16
N ASN A 338 -15.58 11.97 -6.68
CA ASN A 338 -15.16 12.23 -8.05
C ASN A 338 -13.64 12.33 -8.12
N VAL A 339 -13.00 11.59 -9.03
CA VAL A 339 -11.54 11.67 -9.27
C VAL A 339 -11.27 12.77 -10.29
N ALA A 340 -10.99 13.98 -9.82
CA ALA A 340 -10.74 15.16 -10.65
C ALA A 340 -9.36 15.13 -11.32
N ALA A 341 -8.37 14.52 -10.68
CA ALA A 341 -7.06 14.26 -11.28
C ALA A 341 -6.45 12.98 -10.70
N SER A 342 -5.64 12.31 -11.53
CA SER A 342 -4.85 11.12 -11.21
C SER A 342 -3.51 11.28 -11.91
N VAL A 343 -2.44 11.43 -11.13
CA VAL A 343 -1.14 11.89 -11.63
C VAL A 343 -0.04 10.95 -11.16
N ASP A 344 0.66 10.38 -12.15
CA ASP A 344 1.92 9.69 -11.92
C ASP A 344 3.01 10.70 -11.53
N ILE A 345 3.46 10.62 -10.28
CA ILE A 345 4.58 11.44 -9.78
C ILE A 345 5.93 10.72 -9.99
N GLY A 346 5.90 9.40 -10.09
CA GLY A 346 7.05 8.54 -10.19
C GLY A 346 7.85 8.42 -8.90
N LEU A 347 9.15 8.17 -9.05
CA LEU A 347 10.12 8.17 -7.96
C LEU A 347 10.44 9.62 -7.60
N ASP A 348 9.74 10.13 -6.60
CA ASP A 348 9.84 11.53 -6.22
C ASP A 348 11.06 11.83 -5.33
N GLN A 349 11.73 10.81 -4.80
CA GLN A 349 12.96 10.95 -4.03
C GLN A 349 13.91 9.80 -4.29
N VAL A 350 15.20 10.12 -4.38
CA VAL A 350 16.24 9.11 -4.63
C VAL A 350 16.38 8.11 -3.47
N THR A 351 16.11 8.57 -2.24
CA THR A 351 16.21 7.74 -1.02
C THR A 351 14.92 6.98 -0.67
N VAL A 352 13.81 7.27 -1.36
CA VAL A 352 12.53 6.57 -1.17
C VAL A 352 12.25 5.81 -2.46
N PRO A 353 12.53 4.50 -2.52
CA PRO A 353 12.46 3.72 -3.75
C PRO A 353 11.01 3.30 -4.10
N GLU A 354 10.02 4.02 -3.55
CA GLU A 354 8.60 3.79 -3.79
C GLU A 354 8.09 4.73 -4.88
N TYR A 355 7.17 4.21 -5.67
CA TYR A 355 6.52 4.96 -6.73
C TYR A 355 5.31 5.67 -6.13
N HIS A 356 5.19 6.98 -6.34
CA HIS A 356 4.10 7.77 -5.77
C HIS A 356 3.08 8.16 -6.84
N TRP A 357 1.83 8.21 -6.41
CA TRP A 357 0.72 8.66 -7.24
C TRP A 357 -0.11 9.69 -6.49
N LEU A 358 -0.53 10.75 -7.17
CA LEU A 358 -1.38 11.81 -6.61
C LEU A 358 -2.79 11.73 -7.17
N TYR A 359 -3.75 11.81 -6.26
CA TYR A 359 -5.17 11.88 -6.57
C TYR A 359 -5.75 13.18 -6.04
N VAL A 360 -6.55 13.83 -6.86
CA VAL A 360 -7.36 14.98 -6.47
C VAL A 360 -8.81 14.54 -6.52
N LEU A 361 -9.47 14.56 -5.37
CA LEU A 361 -10.80 14.03 -5.18
C LEU A 361 -11.76 15.14 -4.78
N GLU A 362 -12.98 15.08 -5.27
CA GLU A 362 -14.06 16.02 -4.94
C GLU A 362 -15.22 15.25 -4.32
N PRO A 363 -15.76 15.67 -3.15
CA PRO A 363 -16.98 15.12 -2.60
C PRO A 363 -18.14 15.25 -3.61
N ALA A 364 -18.92 14.19 -3.81
CA ALA A 364 -20.15 14.29 -4.60
C ALA A 364 -21.05 15.40 -4.05
N GLN A 365 -21.63 16.19 -4.96
CA GLN A 365 -22.49 17.34 -4.64
C GLN A 365 -23.77 16.95 -3.91
#